data_AF-A0A645BW30-F1
#
_entry.id   AF-A0A645BW30-F1
#
_cell.length_a   1.000
_cell.length_b   1.000
_cell.length_c   1.000
_cell.angle_alpha   90.00
_cell.angle_beta   90.00
_cell.angle_gamma   90.00
#
_symmetry.space_group_name_H-M   'P 1'
#
loop_
_entity.id
_entity.type
_entity.pdbx_description
1 polymer ?
#
loop_
_entity_poly.entity_id
_entity_poly.type
_entity_poly.pdbx_seq_one_letter_code
_entity_poly.pdbx_strand_id
1 'polypeptide(L)'
;MQSIGFGMQLMFYVSIGLGFIYAAMRFYMYIILVTFKLNTYKIIKNSFIFALLGIKRNLLAFIGILLTISINYFFYMMFPPIGVVMPFIITFSLCAFISAYAVYPIIKKYMIIPYYPDADKQPESDVEPVFVDRG
;
A
#
# COMPACT_ATOMS: atom_id res chain seq x y z
N MET A 1 31.48 25.85 8.15
CA MET A 1 30.27 25.05 8.41
C MET A 1 29.08 25.98 8.21
N GLN A 2 28.46 25.93 7.04
CA GLN A 2 27.47 26.93 6.62
C GLN A 2 26.21 26.75 7.47
N SER A 3 25.79 27.78 8.23
CA SER A 3 24.54 27.74 8.97
C SER A 3 23.40 27.71 7.96
N ILE A 4 22.85 26.52 7.70
CA ILE A 4 21.65 26.35 6.90
C ILE A 4 20.58 27.23 7.53
N GLY A 5 20.12 28.27 6.83
CA GLY A 5 19.12 29.20 7.35
C GLY A 5 17.84 28.46 7.78
N PHE A 6 17.20 28.92 8.85
CA PHE A 6 15.99 28.30 9.42
C PHE A 6 14.92 27.95 8.36
N GLY A 7 14.72 28.85 7.38
CA GLY A 7 13.79 28.60 6.27
C GLY A 7 14.17 27.39 5.39
N MET A 8 15.46 27.18 5.11
CA MET A 8 15.92 26.04 4.33
C MET A 8 15.78 24.72 5.10
N GLN A 9 16.04 24.74 6.42
CA GLN A 9 15.79 23.57 7.28
C GLN A 9 14.30 23.21 7.31
N LEU A 10 13.43 24.21 7.43
CA LEU A 10 11.98 24.01 7.42
C LEU A 10 11.47 23.42 6.10
N MET A 11 11.93 23.95 4.96
CA MET A 11 11.58 23.41 3.63
C MET A 11 12.05 21.97 3.44
N PHE A 12 13.23 21.62 3.99
CA PHE A 12 13.74 20.25 3.96
C PHE A 12 12.82 19.28 4.71
N TYR A 13 12.45 19.59 5.96
CA TYR A 13 11.56 18.73 6.74
C TYR A 13 10.15 18.62 6.14
N VAL A 14 9.60 19.71 5.59
CA VAL A 14 8.32 19.67 4.86
C VAL A 14 8.41 18.76 3.63
N SER A 15 9.51 18.83 2.89
CA SER A 15 9.73 17.98 1.70
C SER A 15 9.78 16.49 2.07
N ILE A 16 10.45 16.15 3.19
CA ILE A 16 10.46 14.77 3.71
C ILE A 16 9.04 14.32 4.08
N GLY A 17 8.28 15.16 4.78
CA GLY A 17 6.90 14.87 5.15
C GLY A 17 6.00 14.62 3.94
N LEU A 18 6.11 15.46 2.90
CA LEU A 18 5.41 15.26 1.63
C LEU A 18 5.86 13.97 0.93
N GLY A 19 7.14 13.64 0.97
CA GLY A 19 7.68 12.38 0.45
C GLY A 19 7.09 11.15 1.13
N PHE A 20 6.94 11.18 2.46
CA PHE A 20 6.29 10.09 3.21
C PHE A 20 4.81 9.95 2.85
N ILE A 21 4.08 11.07 2.76
CA ILE A 21 2.67 11.04 2.35
C ILE A 21 2.56 10.48 0.93
N TYR A 22 3.41 10.93 0.01
CA TYR A 22 3.44 10.43 -1.36
C TYR A 22 3.76 8.93 -1.44
N ALA A 23 4.69 8.44 -0.62
CA ALA A 23 4.98 7.02 -0.52
C ALA A 23 3.74 6.22 -0.07
N ALA A 24 3.00 6.72 0.93
CA ALA A 24 1.76 6.10 1.38
C ALA A 24 0.67 6.17 0.30
N MET A 25 0.54 7.29 -0.41
CA MET A 25 -0.42 7.44 -1.52
C MET A 25 -0.23 6.39 -2.61
N ARG A 26 1.01 6.01 -2.94
CA ARG A 26 1.27 5.02 -3.98
C ARG A 26 0.64 3.66 -3.68
N PHE A 27 0.61 3.25 -2.41
CA PHE A 27 -0.03 2.00 -2.02
C PHE A 27 -1.53 2.00 -2.38
N TYR A 28 -2.22 3.14 -2.25
CA TYR A 28 -3.62 3.29 -2.63
C TYR A 28 -3.80 3.48 -4.14
N MET A 29 -2.93 4.27 -4.77
CA MET A 29 -3.05 4.66 -6.17
C MET A 29 -3.06 3.44 -7.09
N TYR A 30 -2.15 2.49 -6.87
CA TYR A 30 -2.06 1.29 -7.71
C TYR A 30 -3.28 0.38 -7.55
N ILE A 31 -3.75 0.18 -6.31
CA ILE A 31 -4.94 -0.65 -6.07
C ILE A 31 -6.18 0.01 -6.67
N ILE A 32 -6.37 1.32 -6.48
CA ILE A 32 -7.52 2.05 -7.05
C ILE A 32 -7.50 2.03 -8.57
N LEU A 33 -6.32 2.18 -9.19
CA LEU A 33 -6.15 2.18 -10.64
C LEU A 33 -6.60 0.85 -11.27
N VAL A 34 -6.32 -0.29 -10.63
CA VAL A 34 -6.72 -1.61 -11.16
C VAL A 34 -8.15 -2.02 -10.78
N THR A 35 -8.71 -1.45 -9.71
CA THR A 35 -10.05 -1.84 -9.20
C THR A 35 -11.18 -0.93 -9.65
N PHE A 36 -10.95 0.37 -9.87
CA PHE A 36 -11.99 1.33 -10.20
C PHE A 36 -11.70 2.08 -11.51
N LYS A 37 -12.75 2.26 -12.32
CA LYS A 37 -12.71 3.11 -13.52
C LYS A 37 -12.89 4.58 -13.12
N LEU A 38 -11.80 5.25 -12.74
CA LEU A 38 -11.78 6.67 -12.39
C LEU A 38 -10.77 7.45 -13.25
N ASN A 39 -11.01 8.73 -13.47
CA ASN A 39 -10.03 9.61 -14.10
C ASN A 39 -8.77 9.73 -13.20
N THR A 40 -7.58 9.80 -13.80
CA THR A 40 -6.28 9.87 -13.11
C THR A 40 -6.22 10.95 -12.03
N TYR A 41 -6.80 12.13 -12.28
CA TYR A 41 -6.89 13.19 -11.27
C TYR A 41 -7.70 12.78 -10.02
N LYS A 42 -8.80 12.05 -10.21
CA LYS A 42 -9.63 11.55 -9.10
C LYS A 42 -8.91 10.46 -8.32
N ILE A 43 -8.14 9.60 -8.99
CA ILE A 43 -7.33 8.57 -8.33
C ILE A 43 -6.34 9.25 -7.37
N ILE A 44 -5.56 10.23 -7.85
CA ILE A 44 -4.56 10.93 -7.04
C ILE A 44 -5.22 11.60 -5.81
N LYS A 45 -6.33 12.32 -6.01
CA LYS A 45 -7.05 13.01 -4.92
C LYS A 45 -7.59 12.03 -3.87
N ASN A 46 -8.17 10.91 -4.31
CA ASN A 46 -8.71 9.89 -3.42
C ASN A 46 -7.58 9.18 -2.66
N SER A 47 -6.47 8.84 -3.33
CA SER A 47 -5.29 8.24 -2.69
C SER A 47 -4.68 9.14 -1.63
N PHE A 48 -4.68 10.46 -1.83
CA PHE A 48 -4.24 11.42 -0.81
C PHE A 48 -5.11 11.36 0.44
N ILE A 49 -6.44 11.37 0.27
CA ILE A 49 -7.39 11.29 1.39
C ILE A 49 -7.24 9.97 2.14
N PHE A 50 -7.06 8.84 1.43
CA PHE A 50 -6.85 7.55 2.09
C PHE A 50 -5.50 7.42 2.78
N ALA A 51 -4.45 8.05 2.24
CA ALA A 51 -3.16 8.12 2.93
C ALA A 51 -3.28 8.81 4.31
N LEU A 52 -4.15 9.83 4.42
CA LEU A 52 -4.43 10.52 5.68
C LEU A 52 -5.40 9.76 6.59
N LEU A 53 -6.49 9.19 6.04
CA LEU A 53 -7.43 8.37 6.83
C LEU A 53 -6.77 7.10 7.38
N GLY A 54 -5.81 6.56 6.64
CA GLY A 54 -5.16 5.28 6.92
C GLY A 54 -3.86 5.33 7.69
N ILE A 55 -3.50 6.45 8.32
CA ILE A 55 -2.18 6.65 8.96
C ILE A 55 -1.71 5.46 9.79
N LYS A 56 -2.58 4.88 10.64
CA LYS A 56 -2.22 3.74 11.50
C LYS A 56 -1.81 2.51 10.68
N ARG A 57 -2.54 2.20 9.60
CA ARG A 57 -2.27 1.06 8.72
C ARG A 57 -1.08 1.32 7.80
N ASN A 58 -0.94 2.55 7.32
CA ASN A 58 0.22 2.97 6.52
C ASN A 58 1.51 2.85 7.31
N LEU A 59 1.49 3.23 8.60
CA LEU A 59 2.65 3.08 9.47
C LEU A 59 3.04 1.61 9.66
N LEU A 60 2.06 0.73 9.88
CA LEU A 60 2.31 -0.72 9.95
C LEU A 60 2.89 -1.28 8.63
N ALA A 61 2.38 -0.81 7.48
CA ALA A 61 2.93 -1.19 6.18
C ALA A 61 4.40 -0.76 6.04
N PHE A 62 4.73 0.47 6.42
CA PHE A 62 6.10 0.96 6.41
C PHE A 62 7.02 0.15 7.33
N ILE A 63 6.56 -0.20 8.53
CA ILE A 63 7.32 -1.06 9.45
C ILE A 63 7.54 -2.45 8.83
N GLY A 64 6.51 -3.06 8.23
CA GLY A 64 6.63 -4.36 7.57
C GLY A 64 7.60 -4.34 6.38
N ILE A 65 7.59 -3.28 5.58
CA ILE A 65 8.53 -3.05 4.48
C ILE A 65 9.95 -2.85 5.03
N LEU A 66 10.12 -2.03 6.06
CA LEU A 66 11.42 -1.82 6.72
C LEU A 66 11.99 -3.14 7.26
N LEU A 67 11.17 -3.96 7.92
CA LEU A 67 11.57 -5.26 8.43
C LEU A 67 12.01 -6.20 7.29
N THR A 68 11.23 -6.23 6.20
CA THR A 68 11.54 -7.04 5.01
C THR A 68 12.88 -6.66 4.39
N ILE A 69 13.15 -5.35 4.26
CA ILE A 69 14.42 -4.83 3.75
C ILE A 69 15.56 -5.13 4.74
N SER A 70 15.31 -5.01 6.04
CA SER A 70 16.32 -5.28 7.08
C SER A 70 16.75 -6.74 7.09
N ILE A 71 15.80 -7.66 6.92
CA ILE A 71 16.07 -9.10 6.76
C ILE A 71 16.89 -9.35 5.49
N ASN A 72 16.52 -8.73 4.37
CA ASN A 72 17.29 -8.89 3.13
C ASN A 72 18.73 -8.37 3.28
N TYR A 73 18.92 -7.23 3.95
CA TYR A 73 20.24 -6.68 4.27
C TYR A 73 21.05 -7.60 5.20
N PHE A 74 20.40 -8.21 6.20
CA PHE A 74 21.04 -9.20 7.06
C PHE A 74 21.56 -10.41 6.27
N PHE A 75 20.75 -10.95 5.35
CA PHE A 75 21.19 -12.03 4.46
C PHE A 75 22.33 -11.61 3.53
N TYR A 76 22.34 -10.36 3.04
CA TYR A 76 23.44 -9.82 2.25
C TYR A 76 24.76 -9.78 3.04
N MET A 77 24.71 -9.41 4.32
CA MET A 77 25.92 -9.37 5.17
C MET A 77 26.46 -10.78 5.47
N MET A 78 25.60 -11.77 5.70
CA MET A 78 26.05 -13.15 5.96
C MET A 78 26.46 -13.90 4.67
N PHE A 79 25.67 -13.76 3.60
CA PHE A 79 25.83 -14.47 2.34
C PHE A 79 25.48 -13.55 1.15
N PRO A 80 26.46 -12.78 0.65
CA PRO A 80 26.22 -11.76 -0.38
C PRO A 80 25.49 -12.27 -1.64
N PRO A 81 25.79 -13.47 -2.20
CA PRO A 81 25.07 -13.96 -3.38
C PRO A 81 23.56 -14.12 -3.14
N ILE A 82 23.17 -14.62 -1.96
CA ILE A 82 21.76 -14.78 -1.59
C ILE A 82 21.11 -13.40 -1.42
N GLY A 83 21.77 -12.49 -0.70
CA GLY A 83 21.25 -11.14 -0.46
C GLY A 83 20.98 -10.35 -1.75
N VAL A 84 21.81 -10.52 -2.78
CA VAL A 84 21.65 -9.86 -4.08
C VAL A 84 20.52 -10.49 -4.92
N VAL A 85 20.33 -11.81 -4.83
CA VAL A 85 19.30 -12.52 -5.61
C VAL A 85 17.90 -12.35 -5.02
N MET A 86 17.79 -12.29 -3.69
CA MET A 86 16.52 -12.25 -2.95
C MET A 86 15.56 -11.11 -3.36
N PRO A 87 16.01 -9.88 -3.68
CA PRO A 87 15.12 -8.82 -4.14
C PRO A 87 14.34 -9.17 -5.40
N PHE A 88 14.99 -9.83 -6.35
CA PHE A 88 14.40 -10.22 -7.63
C PHE A 88 13.44 -11.40 -7.52
N ILE A 89 13.54 -12.19 -6.45
CA ILE A 89 12.67 -13.35 -6.22
C ILE A 89 11.51 -12.99 -5.30
N ILE A 90 11.79 -12.49 -4.09
CA ILE A 90 10.79 -12.41 -3.02
C ILE A 90 10.69 -11.03 -2.37
N THR A 91 11.78 -10.29 -2.17
CA THR A 91 11.72 -9.06 -1.35
C THR A 91 10.82 -8.00 -1.97
N PHE A 92 10.90 -7.76 -3.30
CA PHE A 92 10.02 -6.80 -3.96
C PHE A 92 8.55 -7.25 -3.91
N SER A 93 8.29 -8.52 -4.19
CA SER A 93 6.93 -9.10 -4.15
C SER A 93 6.32 -8.99 -2.75
N LEU A 94 7.10 -9.32 -1.71
CA LEU A 94 6.64 -9.26 -0.33
C LEU A 94 6.35 -7.82 0.12
N CYS A 95 7.21 -6.86 -0.24
CA CYS A 95 6.95 -5.44 0.01
C CYS A 95 5.65 -4.97 -0.65
N ALA A 96 5.41 -5.36 -1.92
CA ALA A 96 4.19 -5.05 -2.62
C ALA A 96 2.96 -5.70 -1.94
N PHE A 97 3.07 -6.97 -1.54
CA PHE A 97 2.02 -7.70 -0.84
C PHE A 97 1.66 -7.07 0.51
N ILE A 98 2.65 -6.71 1.33
CA ILE A 98 2.44 -6.00 2.60
C ILE A 98 1.67 -4.70 2.38
N SER A 99 2.06 -3.92 1.36
CA SER A 99 1.40 -2.66 1.05
C SER A 99 -0.04 -2.84 0.59
N ALA A 100 -0.32 -3.83 -0.27
CA ALA A 100 -1.66 -4.14 -0.76
C ALA A 100 -2.56 -4.62 0.38
N TYR A 101 -2.06 -5.52 1.23
CA TYR A 101 -2.78 -6.05 2.37
C TYR A 101 -3.16 -4.95 3.38
N ALA A 102 -2.23 -4.04 3.68
CA ALA A 102 -2.48 -2.96 4.63
C ALA A 102 -3.55 -1.96 4.14
N VAL A 103 -3.58 -1.70 2.83
CA VAL A 103 -4.45 -0.71 2.19
C VAL A 103 -5.86 -1.22 1.92
N TYR A 104 -6.00 -2.51 1.59
CA TYR A 104 -7.27 -3.11 1.17
C TYR A 104 -8.46 -2.82 2.11
N PRO A 105 -8.34 -2.89 3.45
CA PRO A 105 -9.47 -2.63 4.35
C PRO A 105 -10.02 -1.20 4.25
N ILE A 106 -9.18 -0.22 3.93
CA ILE A 106 -9.60 1.18 3.79
C ILE A 106 -10.31 1.37 2.46
N ILE A 107 -9.76 0.82 1.37
CA ILE A 107 -10.42 0.86 0.06
C ILE A 107 -11.77 0.14 0.13
N LYS A 108 -11.84 -1.03 0.78
CA LYS A 108 -13.10 -1.74 1.01
C LYS A 108 -14.12 -0.86 1.69
N LYS A 109 -13.74 -0.24 2.82
CA LYS A 109 -14.64 0.58 3.64
C LYS A 109 -15.17 1.82 2.91
N TYR A 110 -14.31 2.52 2.16
CA TYR A 110 -14.65 3.84 1.62
C TYR A 110 -14.97 3.87 0.13
N MET A 111 -14.63 2.82 -0.63
CA MET A 111 -14.90 2.78 -2.08
C MET A 111 -15.75 1.58 -2.49
N ILE A 112 -15.49 0.38 -1.95
CA ILE A 112 -16.22 -0.83 -2.36
C ILE A 112 -17.62 -0.84 -1.73
N ILE A 113 -17.72 -0.75 -0.40
CA ILE A 113 -19.01 -0.83 0.30
C ILE A 113 -20.00 0.26 -0.16
N PRO A 114 -19.62 1.54 -0.30
CA PRO A 114 -20.55 2.57 -0.78
C PRO A 114 -21.03 2.36 -2.22
N TYR A 115 -20.26 1.65 -3.03
CA TYR A 115 -20.63 1.32 -4.41
C TYR A 115 -21.60 0.14 -4.46
N TYR A 116 -21.57 -0.76 -3.47
CA TYR A 116 -22.48 -1.89 -3.31
C TYR A 116 -23.26 -1.81 -1.97
N PRO A 117 -24.21 -0.87 -1.82
CA PRO A 117 -24.94 -0.66 -0.57
C PRO A 117 -25.71 -1.90 -0.06
N ASP A 118 -25.96 -2.90 -0.93
CA ASP A 118 -26.68 -4.14 -0.58
C ASP A 118 -25.78 -5.39 -0.43
N ALA A 119 -24.47 -5.28 -0.64
CA ALA A 119 -23.55 -6.43 -0.52
C ALA A 119 -23.35 -6.95 0.92
N ASP A 120 -23.67 -6.13 1.93
CA ASP A 120 -23.70 -6.58 3.34
C ASP A 120 -25.05 -7.22 3.73
N LYS A 121 -26.05 -7.25 2.82
CA LYS A 121 -27.36 -7.92 3.02
C LYS A 121 -27.49 -9.25 2.27
N GLN A 122 -26.55 -9.58 1.39
CA GLN A 122 -26.47 -10.92 0.82
C GLN A 122 -25.66 -11.79 1.78
N PRO A 123 -26.23 -12.87 2.36
CA PRO A 123 -25.39 -13.94 2.87
C PRO A 123 -24.49 -14.44 1.74
N GLU A 124 -23.35 -15.00 2.10
CA GLU A 124 -22.32 -15.55 1.23
C GLU A 124 -22.82 -16.75 0.37
N SER A 125 -23.88 -16.56 -0.42
CA SER A 125 -24.59 -17.61 -1.15
C SER A 125 -24.94 -17.29 -2.61
N ASP A 126 -24.48 -16.15 -3.15
CA ASP A 126 -24.71 -15.83 -4.59
C ASP A 126 -23.45 -16.04 -5.44
N VAL A 127 -22.53 -16.90 -4.98
CA VAL A 127 -21.84 -17.76 -5.95
C VAL A 127 -22.89 -18.78 -6.37
N GLU A 128 -23.49 -18.60 -7.54
CA GLU A 128 -24.26 -19.68 -8.16
C GLU A 128 -23.39 -20.93 -8.10
N PRO A 129 -23.84 -22.03 -7.47
CA PRO A 129 -23.07 -23.26 -7.48
C PRO A 129 -22.88 -23.64 -8.95
N VAL A 130 -21.62 -23.56 -9.40
CA VAL A 130 -21.19 -24.13 -10.67
C VAL A 130 -21.67 -25.57 -10.66
N PHE A 131 -22.52 -25.90 -11.63
CA PHE A 131 -23.25 -27.17 -11.79
C PHE A 131 -22.75 -28.29 -10.89
N VAL A 132 -23.47 -28.55 -9.80
CA VAL A 132 -23.28 -29.79 -9.04
C VAL A 132 -23.93 -30.87 -9.88
N ASP A 133 -23.11 -31.70 -10.53
CA ASP A 133 -23.60 -32.81 -11.33
C ASP A 133 -24.43 -33.73 -10.44
N ARG A 134 -25.68 -33.99 -10.84
CA ARG A 134 -26.61 -34.85 -10.11
C ARG A 134 -26.38 -36.29 -10.55
N GLY A 135 -25.33 -36.90 -9.99
CA GLY A 135 -25.13 -38.35 -9.96
C GLY A 135 -25.76 -38.96 -8.72
#